data_AF-A0A354H280-F1
#
_entry.id   AF-A0A354H280-F1
#
_cell.length_a   1.000
_cell.length_b   1.000
_cell.length_c   1.000
_cell.angle_alpha   90.00
_cell.angle_beta   90.00
_cell.angle_gamma   90.00
#
_symmetry.space_group_name_H-M   'P 1'
#
loop_
_entity.id
_entity.type
_entity.pdbx_description
1 polymer ?
#
loop_
_entity_poly.entity_id
_entity_poly.type
_entity_poly.pdbx_seq_one_letter_code
_entity_poly.pdbx_strand_id
1 'polypeptide(L)'
;MEQKLVVFQNKKIRRVMHNEEWWFSVVDVIEALTDSLKPRDYWYAMKIRVKSEDEVELSTICRQLKLESSDGKKYLTDCANTEGLFRIIQSIPSKKRKLNYQRSIKTFGI
;
A
#
# COMPACT_ATOMS: atom_id res chain seq x y z
N MET A 1 22.16 3.42 12.93
CA MET A 1 21.35 3.02 11.77
C MET A 1 19.98 3.67 11.91
N GLU A 2 19.74 4.79 11.25
CA GLU A 2 18.43 5.45 11.26
C GLU A 2 17.45 4.61 10.46
N GLN A 3 16.58 3.89 11.16
CA GLN A 3 15.38 3.35 10.54
C GLN A 3 14.50 4.54 10.19
N LYS A 4 14.59 5.03 8.94
CA LYS A 4 13.58 5.91 8.34
C LYS A 4 12.25 5.15 8.35
N LEU A 5 11.51 5.28 9.44
CA LEU A 5 10.13 4.86 9.54
C LEU A 5 9.37 5.79 8.60
N VAL A 6 8.82 5.26 7.51
CA VAL A 6 7.99 6.05 6.59
C VAL A 6 6.66 6.28 7.31
N VAL A 7 6.57 7.38 8.06
CA VAL A 7 5.36 7.79 8.78
C VAL A 7 4.46 8.52 7.78
N PHE A 8 3.46 7.82 7.25
CA PHE A 8 2.38 8.47 6.50
C PHE A 8 1.31 8.92 7.49
N GLN A 9 1.20 10.23 7.75
CA GLN A 9 0.13 10.82 8.58
C GLN A 9 -0.08 10.10 9.94
N ASN A 10 1.00 9.85 10.71
CA ASN A 10 0.99 9.07 11.96
C ASN A 10 0.57 7.59 11.85
N LYS A 11 0.34 7.05 10.65
CA LYS A 11 0.04 5.63 10.44
C LYS A 11 1.32 4.84 10.16
N LYS A 12 1.48 3.72 10.89
CA LYS A 12 2.59 2.79 10.71
C LYS A 12 2.28 1.87 9.53
N ILE A 13 3.12 1.90 8.49
CA ILE A 13 3.05 0.95 7.38
C ILE A 13 3.86 -0.29 7.73
N ARG A 14 3.21 -1.46 7.82
CA ARG A 14 3.91 -2.72 8.04
C ARG A 14 4.68 -3.12 6.78
N ARG A 15 5.89 -3.65 6.99
CA ARG A 15 6.77 -4.11 5.91
C ARG A 15 7.51 -5.39 6.29
N VAL A 16 7.95 -6.12 5.28
CA VAL A 16 8.76 -7.34 5.42
C VAL A 16 9.85 -7.35 4.34
N MET A 17 11.02 -7.89 4.66
CA MET A 17 12.06 -8.16 3.67
C MET A 17 11.70 -9.44 2.91
N HIS A 18 11.64 -9.37 1.58
CA HIS A 18 11.38 -10.53 0.73
C HIS A 18 12.21 -10.37 -0.56
N ASN A 19 13.00 -11.38 -0.91
CA ASN A 19 13.92 -11.35 -2.06
C ASN A 19 14.84 -10.12 -2.07
N GLU A 20 15.43 -9.78 -0.91
CA GLU A 20 16.36 -8.64 -0.76
C GLU A 20 15.75 -7.25 -0.99
N GLU A 21 14.43 -7.15 -1.14
CA GLU A 21 13.70 -5.89 -1.25
C GLU A 21 12.61 -5.75 -0.17
N TRP A 22 12.21 -4.50 0.12
CA TRP A 22 11.13 -4.21 1.06
C TRP A 22 9.77 -4.36 0.39
N TRP A 23 8.90 -5.13 1.04
CA TRP A 23 7.50 -5.30 0.67
C TRP A 23 6.60 -4.69 1.73
N PHE A 24 5.60 -3.93 1.30
CA PHE A 24 4.76 -3.11 2.16
C PHE A 24 3.31 -3.59 2.14
N SER A 25 2.64 -3.52 3.28
CA SER A 25 1.21 -3.83 3.37
C SER A 25 0.37 -2.87 2.52
N VAL A 26 -0.34 -3.41 1.53
CA VAL A 26 -1.21 -2.61 0.65
C VAL A 26 -2.36 -1.98 1.44
N VAL A 27 -2.93 -2.73 2.38
CA VAL A 27 -4.06 -2.25 3.19
C VAL A 27 -3.67 -1.11 4.13
N ASP A 28 -2.48 -1.15 4.72
CA ASP A 28 -1.99 -0.06 5.58
C ASP A 28 -1.74 1.22 4.75
N VAL A 29 -1.23 1.08 3.53
CA VAL A 29 -1.01 2.21 2.61
C VAL A 29 -2.33 2.82 2.16
N ILE A 30 -3.33 1.99 1.82
CA ILE A 30 -4.68 2.46 1.51
C ILE A 30 -5.26 3.22 2.71
N GLU A 31 -5.13 2.68 3.91
CA GLU A 31 -5.61 3.33 5.12
C GLU A 31 -4.97 4.71 5.35
N ALA A 32 -3.67 4.84 5.07
CA ALA A 32 -2.91 6.08 5.24
C ALA A 32 -3.17 7.14 4.17
N LEU A 33 -3.59 6.73 2.97
CA LEU A 33 -3.85 7.66 1.86
C LEU A 33 -5.31 8.08 1.74
N THR A 34 -6.23 7.19 2.16
CA THR A 34 -7.68 7.36 1.98
C THR A 34 -8.42 7.74 3.25
N ASP A 35 -7.79 7.55 4.42
CA ASP A 35 -8.42 7.69 5.74
C ASP A 35 -9.69 6.81 5.89
N SER A 36 -9.81 5.75 5.08
CA SER A 36 -10.93 4.82 5.13
C SER A 36 -10.96 4.06 6.45
N LEU A 37 -12.13 4.03 7.11
CA LEU A 37 -12.36 3.20 8.30
C LEU A 37 -12.39 1.70 7.97
N LYS A 38 -12.52 1.34 6.69
CA LYS A 38 -12.55 -0.04 6.19
C LYS A 38 -11.58 -0.20 5.01
N PRO A 39 -10.25 -0.16 5.25
CA PRO A 39 -9.25 -0.19 4.18
C PRO A 39 -9.23 -1.51 3.40
N ARG A 40 -9.62 -2.64 4.01
CA ARG A 40 -9.75 -3.94 3.33
C ARG A 40 -10.90 -3.94 2.32
N ASP A 41 -12.05 -3.44 2.73
CA ASP A 41 -13.23 -3.33 1.85
C ASP A 41 -12.94 -2.33 0.72
N TYR A 42 -12.24 -1.24 1.03
CA TYR A 42 -11.75 -0.29 0.03
C TYR A 42 -10.85 -0.97 -1.00
N TRP A 43 -9.85 -1.73 -0.54
CA TRP A 43 -8.95 -2.48 -1.42
C TRP A 43 -9.70 -3.45 -2.32
N TYR A 44 -10.66 -4.19 -1.76
CA TYR A 44 -11.50 -5.12 -2.51
C TYR A 44 -12.30 -4.41 -3.60
N ALA A 45 -13.01 -3.33 -3.25
CA ALA A 45 -13.77 -2.53 -4.19
C ALA A 45 -12.89 -1.90 -5.28
N MET A 46 -11.69 -1.44 -4.90
CA MET A 46 -10.74 -0.85 -5.85
C MET A 46 -10.24 -1.87 -6.86
N LYS A 47 -9.93 -3.11 -6.43
CA LYS A 47 -9.55 -4.20 -7.36
C LYS A 47 -10.64 -4.47 -8.40
N ILE A 48 -11.90 -4.56 -7.97
CA ILE A 48 -13.04 -4.77 -8.87
C ILE A 48 -13.17 -3.62 -9.86
N ARG A 49 -13.17 -2.37 -9.36
CA ARG A 49 -13.34 -1.18 -10.19
C ARG A 49 -12.23 -1.05 -11.24
N VAL A 50 -10.97 -1.22 -10.84
CA VAL A 50 -9.81 -1.08 -11.74
C VAL A 50 -9.79 -2.20 -12.77
N LYS A 51 -10.20 -3.42 -12.40
CA LYS A 51 -10.39 -4.51 -13.36
C LYS A 51 -11.48 -4.21 -14.39
N SER A 52 -12.60 -3.59 -13.97
CA SER A 52 -13.71 -3.29 -14.87
C SER A 52 -13.50 -2.04 -15.74
N GLU A 53 -12.82 -1.02 -15.21
CA GLU A 53 -12.64 0.27 -15.89
C GLU A 53 -11.36 0.30 -16.74
N ASP A 54 -10.26 -0.24 -16.21
CA ASP A 54 -8.92 -0.12 -16.80
C ASP A 54 -8.39 -1.46 -17.35
N GLU A 55 -9.14 -2.56 -17.21
CA GLU A 55 -8.72 -3.93 -17.53
C GLU A 55 -7.43 -4.38 -16.80
N VAL A 56 -7.12 -3.75 -15.66
CA VAL A 56 -5.93 -4.05 -14.85
C VAL A 56 -6.29 -4.90 -13.64
N GLU A 57 -5.65 -6.07 -13.52
CA GLU A 57 -5.78 -6.95 -12.37
C GLU A 57 -4.73 -6.62 -11.30
N LEU A 58 -5.05 -5.71 -10.37
CA LEU A 58 -4.14 -5.25 -9.32
C LEU A 58 -3.62 -6.36 -8.39
N SER A 59 -4.33 -7.50 -8.30
CA SER A 59 -3.85 -8.63 -7.51
C SER A 59 -2.56 -9.26 -8.06
N THR A 60 -2.29 -9.12 -9.36
CA THR A 60 -1.05 -9.62 -10.00
C THR A 60 0.21 -8.87 -9.55
N ILE A 61 0.04 -7.66 -9.02
CA ILE A 61 1.12 -6.79 -8.53
C ILE A 61 1.50 -7.16 -7.08
N CYS A 62 0.66 -7.95 -6.41
CA CYS A 62 0.81 -8.27 -5.00
C CYS A 62 1.39 -9.67 -4.76
N ARG A 63 2.01 -9.85 -3.59
CA ARG A 63 2.33 -11.15 -2.99
C ARG A 63 1.69 -11.24 -1.62
N GLN A 64 1.20 -12.43 -1.28
CA GLN A 64 0.70 -12.68 0.07
C GLN A 64 1.86 -13.04 1.00
N LEU A 65 2.24 -12.09 1.86
CA LEU A 65 3.32 -12.26 2.81
C LEU A 65 2.79 -12.20 4.24
N LYS A 66 3.44 -12.93 5.15
CA LYS A 66 3.07 -12.96 6.57
C LYS A 66 3.56 -11.68 7.26
N LEU A 67 2.63 -10.84 7.67
CA LEU A 67 2.89 -9.64 8.47
C LEU A 67 2.33 -9.79 9.88
N GLU A 68 3.06 -9.29 10.86
CA GLU A 68 2.60 -9.21 12.23
C GLU A 68 1.45 -8.19 12.37
N SER A 69 0.45 -8.53 13.17
CA SER A 69 -0.71 -7.71 13.49
C SER A 69 -0.61 -7.18 14.93
N SER A 70 -1.55 -6.33 15.34
CA SER A 70 -1.57 -5.72 16.68
C SER A 70 -1.71 -6.73 17.83
N ASP A 71 -2.19 -7.94 17.54
CA ASP A 71 -2.29 -9.06 18.47
C ASP A 71 -1.03 -9.93 18.53
N GLY A 72 0.06 -9.52 17.87
CA GLY A 72 1.32 -10.25 17.79
C GLY A 72 1.28 -11.47 16.87
N LYS A 73 0.14 -11.78 16.25
CA LYS A 73 0.02 -12.91 15.31
C LYS A 73 0.38 -12.47 13.89
N LYS A 74 0.84 -13.42 13.08
CA LYS A 74 1.20 -13.18 11.68
C LYS A 74 0.09 -13.65 10.75
N TYR A 75 -0.33 -12.78 9.84
CA TYR A 75 -1.38 -13.06 8.85
C TYR A 75 -0.90 -12.82 7.44
N LEU A 76 -1.39 -13.63 6.50
CA LEU A 76 -1.21 -13.37 5.08
C LEU A 76 -1.86 -12.03 4.72
N THR A 77 -1.07 -11.16 4.12
CA THR A 77 -1.46 -9.81 3.75
C THR A 77 -0.98 -9.54 2.34
N ASP A 78 -1.83 -8.96 1.50
CA ASP A 78 -1.43 -8.46 0.19
C ASP A 78 -0.35 -7.39 0.40
N CYS A 79 0.86 -7.69 -0.07
CA CYS A 79 2.00 -6.81 -0.01
C CYS A 79 2.50 -6.51 -1.43
N ALA A 80 3.05 -5.32 -1.62
CA ALA A 80 3.72 -4.93 -2.86
C ALA A 80 5.10 -4.36 -2.56
N ASN A 81 6.06 -4.57 -3.46
CA ASN A 81 7.31 -3.84 -3.44
C ASN A 81 7.09 -2.38 -3.86
N THR A 82 8.18 -1.61 -3.94
CA THR A 82 8.18 -0.22 -4.40
C THR A 82 7.32 0.01 -5.64
N GLU A 83 7.68 -0.66 -6.73
CA GLU A 83 7.09 -0.42 -8.05
C GLU A 83 5.62 -0.78 -8.05
N GLY A 84 5.28 -1.92 -7.44
CA GLY A 84 3.91 -2.35 -7.32
C GLY A 84 3.06 -1.39 -6.50
N LEU A 85 3.63 -0.84 -5.42
CA LEU A 85 2.93 0.12 -4.59
C LEU A 85 2.66 1.43 -5.34
N PHE A 86 3.61 1.91 -6.15
CA PHE A 86 3.39 3.07 -7.01
C PHE A 86 2.19 2.88 -7.95
N ARG A 87 2.09 1.72 -8.61
CA ARG A 87 0.96 1.40 -9.49
C ARG A 87 -0.37 1.40 -8.72
N ILE A 88 -0.39 0.78 -7.54
CA ILE A 88 -1.58 0.75 -6.67
C ILE A 88 -2.01 2.16 -6.25
N ILE A 89 -1.04 3.01 -5.85
CA ILE A 89 -1.31 4.39 -5.43
C ILE A 89 -1.92 5.21 -6.58
N GLN A 90 -1.45 5.01 -7.82
CA GLN A 90 -2.00 5.68 -9.00
C GLN A 90 -3.47 5.30 -9.25
N SER A 91 -3.89 4.09 -8.86
CA SER A 91 -5.28 3.63 -9.01
C SER A 91 -6.22 4.15 -7.91
N ILE A 92 -5.73 4.80 -6.86
CA ILE A 92 -6.57 5.37 -5.80
C ILE A 92 -7.30 6.61 -6.37
N PRO A 93 -8.64 6.60 -6.47
CA PRO A 93 -9.40 7.71 -7.03
C PRO A 93 -9.21 8.95 -6.14
N SER A 94 -8.72 10.03 -6.74
CA SER A 94 -8.35 11.23 -5.98
C SER A 94 -9.62 11.89 -5.40
N LYS A 95 -9.73 11.92 -4.07
CA LYS A 95 -10.58 12.90 -3.39
C LYS A 95 -9.73 14.18 -3.24
N LYS A 96 -9.61 14.98 -4.31
CA LYS A 96 -8.99 16.33 -4.28
C LYS A 96 -7.51 16.44 -3.81
N ARG A 97 -6.62 15.49 -4.06
CA ARG A 97 -5.18 15.64 -3.71
C ARG A 97 -4.24 15.25 -4.85
N LYS A 98 -4.26 16.06 -5.91
CA LYS A 98 -3.48 15.83 -7.15
C LYS A 98 -2.02 16.32 -7.09
N LEU A 99 -1.60 17.07 -6.06
CA LEU A 99 -0.35 17.85 -6.16
C LEU A 99 0.79 17.50 -5.18
N ASN A 100 0.55 16.79 -4.07
CA ASN A 100 1.57 16.69 -3.00
C ASN A 100 2.24 15.32 -2.82
N TYR A 101 1.69 14.22 -3.35
CA TYR A 101 2.25 12.88 -3.09
C TYR A 101 3.41 12.50 -4.01
N GLN A 102 3.42 12.96 -5.27
CA GLN A 102 4.52 12.66 -6.22
C GLN A 102 5.87 13.23 -5.75
N ARG A 103 5.87 14.32 -4.95
CA ARG A 103 7.08 14.84 -4.30
C ARG A 103 7.54 13.97 -3.14
N SER A 104 6.61 13.42 -2.35
CA SER A 104 6.96 12.52 -1.25
C SER A 104 7.61 11.24 -1.78
N ILE A 105 7.01 10.54 -2.73
CA ILE A 105 7.52 9.21 -3.10
C ILE A 105 8.90 9.27 -3.80
N LYS A 106 9.19 10.33 -4.59
CA LYS A 106 10.55 10.56 -5.15
C LYS A 106 11.59 10.99 -4.11
N THR A 107 11.17 11.60 -2.99
CA THR A 107 12.09 12.07 -1.93
C THR A 107 12.34 11.00 -0.87
N PHE A 108 11.48 9.98 -0.77
CA PHE A 108 11.49 9.01 0.33
C PHE A 108 12.09 7.63 0.02
N GLY A 109 12.75 7.45 -1.14
CA GLY A 109 13.52 6.23 -1.41
C GLY A 109 12.69 4.97 -1.22
N ILE A 110 11.53 4.95 -1.87
CA ILE A 110 10.87 3.70 -2.25
C ILE A 110 11.52 3.29 -3.56
#